data_AF-A0A3B8J946-F1
#
_entry.id   AF-A0A3B8J946-F1
#
_cell.length_a   1.000
_cell.length_b   1.000
_cell.length_c   1.000
_cell.angle_alpha   90.00
_cell.angle_beta   90.00
_cell.angle_gamma   90.00
#
_symmetry.space_group_name_H-M   'P 1'
#
loop_
_entity.id
_entity.type
_entity.pdbx_description
1 polymer ?
#
loop_
_entity_poly.entity_id
_entity_poly.type
_entity_poly.pdbx_seq_one_letter_code
_entity_poly.pdbx_strand_id
1 'polypeptide(L)' 'MSDSERISVVLPAQTKKDLDKLCEIEKRSISNFVYLLVQDAIDKAKAEGKLK' A
#
# COMPACT_ATOMS: atom_id res chain seq x y z
N MET A 1 12.75 5.50 19.08
CA MET A 1 12.79 4.37 18.15
C MET A 1 11.45 4.37 17.45
N SER A 2 11.42 4.49 16.12
CA SER A 2 10.15 4.44 15.39
C SER A 2 9.71 2.97 15.32
N ASP A 3 8.54 2.63 15.89
CA ASP A 3 7.91 1.31 15.84
C ASP A 3 7.41 1.01 14.41
N SER A 4 8.31 1.00 13.45
CA SER A 4 8.03 0.77 12.03
C SER A 4 8.68 -0.52 11.59
N GLU A 5 7.86 -1.50 11.20
CA GLU A 5 8.31 -2.76 10.63
C GLU A 5 8.34 -2.69 9.10
N ARG A 6 9.34 -3.34 8.48
CA ARG A 6 9.50 -3.36 7.03
C ARG A 6 8.81 -4.57 6.41
N ILE A 7 8.03 -4.33 5.37
CA ILE A 7 7.43 -5.38 4.54
C ILE A 7 8.17 -5.43 3.19
N SER A 8 8.48 -6.63 2.72
CA SER A 8 9.06 -6.89 1.39
C SER A 8 8.12 -7.78 0.59
N VAL A 9 7.69 -7.31 -0.59
CA VAL A 9 6.73 -8.03 -1.45
C VAL A 9 7.32 -8.17 -2.85
N VAL A 10 7.22 -9.39 -3.41
CA VAL A 10 7.58 -9.65 -4.80
C VAL A 10 6.33 -9.47 -5.67
N LEU A 11 6.44 -8.64 -6.71
CA LEU A 11 5.37 -8.38 -7.66
C LEU A 11 5.78 -8.85 -9.06
N PRO A 12 4.82 -9.30 -9.89
CA PRO A 12 5.06 -9.47 -11.31
C PRO A 12 5.60 -8.18 -11.95
N ALA A 13 6.53 -8.32 -12.88
CA ALA A 13 7.21 -7.18 -13.50
C ALA A 13 6.23 -6.19 -14.15
N GLN A 14 5.15 -6.69 -14.75
CA GLN A 14 4.13 -5.83 -15.37
C GLN A 14 3.36 -5.03 -14.33
N THR A 15 2.93 -5.66 -13.24
CA THR A 15 2.24 -5.00 -12.13
C THR A 15 3.09 -3.89 -11.51
N LYS A 16 4.40 -4.11 -11.38
CA LYS A 16 5.32 -3.09 -10.87
C LYS A 16 5.40 -1.88 -11.81
N LYS A 17 5.50 -2.11 -13.12
CA LYS A 17 5.49 -1.03 -14.12
C LYS A 17 4.21 -0.20 -14.09
N ASP A 18 3.06 -0.86 -13.94
CA ASP A 18 1.77 -0.17 -13.89
C ASP A 18 1.60 0.62 -12.59
N LEU A 19 2.10 0.09 -11.47
CA LEU A 19 2.17 0.81 -10.19
C LEU A 19 3.05 2.06 -10.28
N ASP A 20 4.22 1.97 -10.93
CA ASP A 20 5.13 3.12 -11.11
C ASP A 20 4.44 4.25 -11.87
N LYS A 21 3.78 3.93 -12.99
CA LYS A 21 3.00 4.91 -13.78
C LYS A 21 1.85 5.53 -12.99
N LEU A 22 1.14 4.72 -12.21
CA LEU A 22 0.03 5.21 -11.40
C LEU A 22 0.53 6.20 -10.34
N CYS A 23 1.67 5.90 -9.70
CA CYS A 23 2.28 6.80 -8.72
C CYS A 23 2.73 8.13 -9.35
N GLU A 24 3.23 8.11 -10.59
CA GLU A 24 3.54 9.33 -11.34
C GLU A 24 2.29 10.19 -11.61
N ILE A 25 1.21 9.57 -12.07
CA ILE A 25 -0.07 10.26 -12.34
C ILE A 25 -0.63 10.89 -11.06
N GLU A 26 -0.59 10.16 -9.96
CA GLU A 26 -1.09 10.64 -8.66
C GLU A 26 -0.13 11.59 -7.94
N LYS A 27 1.09 11.81 -8.48
CA LYS A 27 2.16 12.61 -7.86
C LYS A 27 2.49 12.15 -6.44
N ARG A 28 2.61 10.84 -6.25
CA ARG A 28 2.88 10.21 -4.94
C ARG A 28 4.06 9.26 -5.02
N SER A 29 4.77 9.09 -3.91
CA SER A 29 5.75 8.01 -3.80
C SER A 29 5.04 6.66 -3.65
N ILE A 30 5.70 5.61 -4.12
CA ILE A 30 5.19 4.24 -4.07
C ILE A 30 4.93 3.81 -2.63
N SER A 31 5.85 4.11 -1.72
CA SER A 31 5.70 3.79 -0.30
C SER A 31 4.47 4.45 0.31
N ASN A 32 4.22 5.72 -0.01
CA ASN A 32 3.03 6.43 0.47
C ASN A 32 1.75 5.85 -0.15
N PHE A 33 1.77 5.54 -1.45
CA PHE A 33 0.63 4.96 -2.13
C PHE A 33 0.25 3.58 -1.57
N VAL A 34 1.24 2.69 -1.40
CA VAL A 34 1.04 1.37 -0.79
C VAL A 34 0.58 1.50 0.66
N TYR A 35 1.15 2.41 1.44
CA TYR A 35 0.71 2.68 2.81
C TYR A 35 -0.80 3.04 2.85
N LEU A 36 -1.24 3.97 2.01
CA LEU A 36 -2.65 4.38 1.96
C LEU A 36 -3.57 3.23 1.55
N LEU A 37 -3.18 2.42 0.56
CA LEU A 37 -3.96 1.25 0.14
C LEU A 37 -4.09 0.21 1.26
N VAL A 38 -3.00 -0.08 1.96
CA VAL A 38 -2.98 -1.03 3.08
C VAL A 38 -3.83 -0.49 4.23
N GLN A 39 -3.70 0.80 4.55
CA GLN A 39 -4.46 1.45 5.61
C GLN A 39 -5.97 1.43 5.32
N ASP A 40 -6.40 1.80 4.11
CA ASP A 40 -7.80 1.75 3.68
C ASP A 40 -8.38 0.33 3.76
N ALA A 41 -7.61 -0.68 3.34
CA ALA A 41 -8.01 -2.08 3.45
C ALA A 41 -8.19 -2.53 4.92
N ILE A 42 -7.27 -2.14 5.81
CA ILE A 42 -7.36 -2.42 7.25
C ILE A 42 -8.57 -1.71 7.87
N ASP A 43 -8.77 -0.44 7.55
CA ASP A 43 -9.86 0.37 8.10
C ASP A 43 -11.22 -0.18 7.67
N LYS A 44 -11.37 -0.60 6.42
CA LYS A 44 -12.55 -1.33 5.94
C LYS A 44 -12.78 -2.62 6.69
N ALA A 45 -11.74 -3.44 6.87
CA ALA A 45 -11.85 -4.69 7.62
C ALA A 45 -12.19 -4.48 9.10
N LYS A 46 -11.72 -3.40 9.74
CA LYS A 46 -12.14 -3.00 11.09
C LYS A 46 -13.60 -2.56 11.12
N ALA A 47 -14.04 -1.73 10.17
CA ALA A 47 -15.42 -1.27 10.08
C ALA A 47 -16.41 -2.42 9.85
N GLU A 48 -16.01 -3.44 9.08
CA GLU A 48 -16.78 -4.68 8.86
C GLU A 48 -16.72 -5.66 10.04
N GLY A 49 -15.94 -5.35 11.09
CA GLY A 49 -15.77 -6.21 12.26
C GLY A 49 -14.94 -7.47 12.03
N LYS A 50 -14.21 -7.56 10.90
CA LYS A 50 -13.31 -8.69 10.56
C LYS A 50 -11.99 -8.62 11.29
N LEU A 51 -11.51 -7.41 11.56
CA LEU A 51 -10.35 -7.14 12.42
C LEU A 51 -10.85 -6.52 13.72
N LYS A 52 -10.59 -7.19 14.84
CA LYS A 52 -10.90 -6.72 16.19
C LYS A 52 -9.64 -6.17 16.85
#